data_AF-A0A2V9BBF5-F1
#
_entry.id   AF-A0A2V9BBF5-F1
#
_cell.length_a   1.000
_cell.length_b   1.000
_cell.length_c   1.000
_cell.angle_alpha   90.00
_cell.angle_beta   90.00
_cell.angle_gamma   90.00
#
_symmetry.space_group_name_H-M   'P 1'
#
loop_
_entity.id
_entity.type
_entity.pdbx_description
1 polymer ?
#
loop_
_entity_poly.entity_id
_entity_poly.type
_entity_poly.pdbx_seq_one_letter_code
_entity_poly.pdbx_strand_id
1 'polypeptide(L)'
;MTENQKLDSAWIGWNEVMRKVASLMRGRDFAAALSEVEAFLARERNPELRSDALGMRADLREELGDLKGAEEDLRTARSLVGPTYGRYVHELSLGCVSEKRESVNEAVSWYQTALRTCIEGEGISGGTALQKLLRLRAQEVLTAEDRTLCARAAQKSWQVLGLPGEPDLADISRAVSTIKEGEANPPRRRRSPDPLED
;
A
#
# COMPACT_ATOMS: atom_id res chain seq x y z
N MET A 1 -8.16 -6.93 -32.17
CA MET A 1 -8.25 -6.24 -30.87
C MET A 1 -6.89 -5.70 -30.52
N THR A 2 -6.76 -4.38 -30.38
CA THR A 2 -5.50 -3.72 -30.02
C THR A 2 -5.09 -4.08 -28.59
N GLU A 3 -3.84 -3.82 -28.22
CA GLU A 3 -3.36 -4.02 -26.85
C GLU A 3 -4.18 -3.24 -25.83
N ASN A 4 -4.50 -1.98 -26.13
CA ASN A 4 -5.38 -1.15 -25.30
C ASN A 4 -6.77 -1.77 -25.12
N GLN A 5 -7.39 -2.26 -26.20
CA GLN A 5 -8.70 -2.90 -26.10
C GLN A 5 -8.67 -4.19 -25.25
N LYS A 6 -7.56 -4.93 -25.27
CA LYS A 6 -7.37 -6.11 -24.39
C LYS A 6 -7.25 -5.67 -22.92
N LEU A 7 -6.48 -4.62 -22.66
CA LEU A 7 -6.31 -4.06 -21.32
C LEU A 7 -7.63 -3.53 -20.76
N ASP A 8 -8.39 -2.77 -21.55
CA ASP A 8 -9.71 -2.26 -21.17
C ASP A 8 -10.67 -3.41 -20.84
N SER A 9 -10.69 -4.45 -21.67
CA SER A 9 -11.53 -5.63 -21.45
C SER A 9 -11.15 -6.36 -20.15
N ALA A 10 -9.86 -6.49 -19.87
CA ALA A 10 -9.36 -7.12 -18.65
C ALA A 10 -9.72 -6.30 -17.40
N TRP A 11 -9.60 -4.97 -17.47
CA TRP A 11 -10.03 -4.06 -16.40
C TRP A 11 -11.53 -4.11 -16.14
N ILE A 12 -12.36 -4.16 -17.19
CA ILE A 12 -13.81 -4.32 -17.04
C ILE A 12 -14.12 -5.62 -16.31
N GLY A 13 -13.49 -6.72 -16.73
CA GLY A 13 -13.66 -8.03 -16.08
C GLY A 13 -13.21 -8.02 -14.61
N TRP A 14 -12.10 -7.36 -14.29
CA TRP A 14 -11.65 -7.21 -12.91
C TRP A 14 -12.63 -6.39 -12.05
N ASN A 15 -13.16 -5.29 -12.59
CA ASN A 15 -14.15 -4.45 -11.90
C ASN A 15 -15.47 -5.19 -11.62
N GLU A 16 -15.86 -6.13 -12.47
CA GLU A 16 -17.02 -7.01 -12.21
C GLU A 16 -16.75 -7.97 -11.05
N VAL A 17 -15.58 -8.61 -11.05
CA VAL A 17 -15.14 -9.49 -9.95
C VAL A 17 -15.11 -8.71 -8.63
N MET A 18 -14.50 -7.52 -8.63
CA MET A 18 -14.40 -6.67 -7.44
C MET A 18 -15.77 -6.26 -6.87
N ARG A 19 -16.73 -5.91 -7.72
CA ARG A 19 -18.11 -5.61 -7.28
C ARG A 19 -18.76 -6.82 -6.62
N LYS A 20 -18.57 -8.02 -7.19
CA LYS A 20 -19.13 -9.26 -6.65
C LYS A 20 -18.45 -9.65 -5.33
N VAL A 21 -17.13 -9.61 -5.28
CA VAL A 21 -16.31 -9.84 -4.06
C VAL A 21 -16.76 -8.89 -2.95
N ALA A 22 -16.87 -7.59 -3.21
CA ALA A 22 -17.33 -6.63 -2.21
C ALA A 22 -18.76 -6.94 -1.70
N SER A 23 -19.65 -7.41 -2.57
CA SER A 23 -20.98 -7.84 -2.15
C SER A 23 -20.95 -9.07 -1.24
N LEU A 24 -20.12 -10.05 -1.55
CA LEU A 24 -19.95 -11.27 -0.76
C LEU A 24 -19.30 -10.99 0.61
N MET A 25 -18.27 -10.13 0.64
CA MET A 25 -17.63 -9.68 1.88
C MET A 25 -18.61 -8.95 2.82
N ARG A 26 -19.53 -8.13 2.28
CA ARG A 26 -20.61 -7.54 3.11
C ARG A 26 -21.52 -8.58 3.72
N GLY A 27 -21.75 -9.70 3.02
CA GLY A 27 -22.46 -10.87 3.52
C GLY A 27 -21.61 -11.81 4.39
N ARG A 28 -20.33 -11.49 4.62
CA ARG A 28 -19.32 -12.33 5.30
C ARG A 28 -19.08 -13.69 4.64
N ASP A 29 -19.39 -13.82 3.35
CA ASP A 29 -19.11 -15.03 2.58
C ASP A 29 -17.71 -14.95 1.93
N PHE A 30 -16.69 -15.03 2.79
CA PHE A 30 -15.28 -14.90 2.37
C PHE A 30 -14.81 -16.06 1.49
N ALA A 31 -15.36 -17.27 1.69
CA ALA A 31 -15.03 -18.43 0.88
C ALA A 31 -15.55 -18.27 -0.57
N ALA A 32 -16.80 -17.82 -0.75
CA ALA A 32 -17.29 -17.50 -2.09
C ALA A 32 -16.51 -16.35 -2.73
N ALA A 33 -16.21 -15.30 -1.96
CA ALA A 33 -15.39 -14.18 -2.45
C ALA A 33 -14.01 -14.65 -2.95
N LEU A 34 -13.35 -15.54 -2.18
CA LEU A 34 -12.08 -16.14 -2.54
C LEU A 34 -12.17 -16.92 -3.86
N SER A 35 -13.22 -17.72 -4.03
CA SER A 35 -13.45 -18.48 -5.26
C SER A 35 -13.58 -17.59 -6.51
N GLU A 36 -14.19 -16.40 -6.39
CA GLU A 36 -14.30 -15.47 -7.53
C GLU A 36 -12.93 -14.90 -7.94
N VAL A 37 -12.09 -14.57 -6.97
CA VAL A 37 -10.73 -14.07 -7.22
C VAL A 37 -9.86 -15.16 -7.84
N GLU A 38 -9.97 -16.39 -7.35
CA GLU A 38 -9.24 -17.54 -7.91
C GLU A 38 -9.63 -17.83 -9.36
N ALA A 39 -10.92 -17.77 -9.68
CA ALA A 39 -11.41 -17.93 -11.05
C ALA A 39 -10.86 -16.84 -11.99
N PHE A 40 -10.73 -15.60 -11.51
CA PHE A 40 -10.09 -14.53 -12.25
C PHE A 40 -8.59 -14.78 -12.47
N LEU A 41 -7.86 -15.15 -11.42
CA LEU A 41 -6.42 -15.42 -11.47
C LEU A 41 -6.04 -16.60 -12.37
N ALA A 42 -6.94 -17.58 -12.56
CA ALA A 42 -6.73 -18.72 -13.45
C ALA A 42 -6.58 -18.32 -14.93
N ARG A 43 -7.21 -17.20 -15.33
CA ARG A 43 -7.25 -16.73 -16.72
C ARG A 43 -6.45 -15.45 -16.97
N GLU A 44 -6.30 -14.58 -15.99
CA GLU A 44 -5.61 -13.30 -16.16
C GLU A 44 -4.10 -13.48 -16.35
N ARG A 45 -3.50 -12.75 -17.29
CA ARG A 45 -2.07 -12.80 -17.61
C ARG A 45 -1.36 -11.45 -17.46
N ASN A 46 -2.09 -10.34 -17.40
CA ASN A 46 -1.54 -9.02 -17.19
C ASN A 46 -0.90 -8.91 -15.78
N PRO A 47 0.37 -8.51 -15.65
CA PRO A 47 1.05 -8.47 -14.34
C PRO A 47 0.41 -7.54 -13.32
N GLU A 48 -0.08 -6.36 -13.73
CA GLU A 48 -0.68 -5.38 -12.81
C GLU A 48 -2.00 -5.90 -12.24
N LEU A 49 -2.90 -6.37 -13.11
CA LEU A 49 -4.17 -6.95 -12.67
C LEU A 49 -3.98 -8.21 -11.83
N ARG A 50 -2.97 -9.03 -12.14
CA ARG A 50 -2.62 -10.19 -11.32
C ARG A 50 -2.09 -9.77 -9.95
N SER A 51 -1.31 -8.70 -9.86
CA SER A 51 -0.84 -8.16 -8.57
C SER A 51 -2.02 -7.75 -7.70
N ASP A 52 -2.95 -6.96 -8.25
CA ASP A 52 -4.14 -6.50 -7.52
C ASP A 52 -5.02 -7.68 -7.06
N ALA A 53 -5.26 -8.65 -7.95
CA ALA A 53 -6.06 -9.83 -7.62
C ALA A 53 -5.38 -10.74 -6.57
N LEU A 54 -4.05 -10.88 -6.61
CA LEU A 54 -3.31 -11.59 -5.56
C LEU A 54 -3.36 -10.85 -4.22
N GLY A 55 -3.30 -9.52 -4.22
CA GLY A 55 -3.51 -8.71 -3.01
C GLY A 55 -4.89 -8.96 -2.39
N MET A 56 -5.95 -8.90 -3.20
CA MET A 56 -7.31 -9.22 -2.74
C MET A 56 -7.44 -10.67 -2.23
N ARG A 57 -6.78 -11.63 -2.91
CA ARG A 57 -6.76 -13.02 -2.45
C ARG A 57 -6.09 -13.16 -1.09
N ALA A 58 -5.00 -12.43 -0.86
CA ALA A 58 -4.31 -12.41 0.41
C ALA A 58 -5.20 -11.88 1.54
N ASP A 59 -5.88 -10.75 1.32
CA ASP A 59 -6.81 -10.17 2.29
C ASP A 59 -7.91 -11.19 2.67
N LEU A 60 -8.48 -11.89 1.68
CA LEU A 60 -9.51 -12.91 1.92
C LEU A 60 -8.96 -14.14 2.67
N ARG A 61 -7.73 -14.58 2.36
CA ARG A 61 -7.06 -15.66 3.09
C ARG A 61 -6.78 -15.26 4.53
N GLU A 62 -6.39 -14.01 4.76
CA GLU A 62 -6.19 -13.46 6.10
C GLU A 62 -7.48 -13.47 6.92
N GLU A 63 -8.61 -13.05 6.34
CA GLU A 63 -9.94 -13.14 6.98
C GLU A 63 -10.37 -14.58 7.30
N LEU A 64 -9.91 -15.55 6.51
CA LEU A 64 -10.13 -16.99 6.73
C LEU A 64 -9.09 -17.63 7.68
N GLY A 65 -8.13 -16.86 8.19
CA GLY A 65 -7.08 -17.33 9.10
C GLY A 65 -5.87 -17.99 8.43
N ASP A 66 -5.80 -18.01 7.10
CA ASP A 66 -4.65 -18.53 6.35
C ASP A 66 -3.58 -17.44 6.15
N LEU A 67 -2.90 -17.09 7.24
CA LEU A 67 -1.85 -16.06 7.24
C LEU A 67 -0.66 -16.43 6.35
N LYS A 68 -0.34 -17.73 6.22
CA LYS A 68 0.78 -18.19 5.38
C LYS A 68 0.44 -18.06 3.90
N GLY A 69 -0.75 -18.50 3.49
CA GLY A 69 -1.20 -18.34 2.11
C GLY A 69 -1.37 -16.86 1.72
N ALA A 70 -1.77 -15.99 2.67
CA ALA A 70 -1.81 -14.55 2.45
C ALA A 70 -0.41 -13.97 2.20
N GLU A 71 0.58 -14.37 2.99
CA GLU A 71 1.97 -13.94 2.82
C GLU A 71 2.54 -14.34 1.44
N GLU A 72 2.33 -15.60 1.04
CA GLU A 72 2.79 -16.12 -0.26
C GLU A 72 2.20 -15.34 -1.44
N ASP A 73 0.92 -14.98 -1.34
CA ASP A 73 0.22 -14.18 -2.34
C ASP A 73 0.76 -12.76 -2.42
N LEU A 74 0.94 -12.09 -1.28
CA LEU A 74 1.48 -10.73 -1.25
C LEU A 74 2.93 -10.66 -1.76
N ARG A 75 3.77 -11.64 -1.43
CA ARG A 75 5.14 -11.75 -1.95
C ARG A 75 5.13 -11.93 -3.48
N THR A 76 4.21 -12.73 -3.99
CA THR A 76 4.04 -12.90 -5.43
C THR A 76 3.54 -11.61 -6.07
N ALA A 77 2.49 -10.98 -5.53
CA ALA A 77 1.92 -9.73 -6.02
C ALA A 77 2.98 -8.64 -6.19
N ARG A 78 3.73 -8.34 -5.13
CA ARG A 78 4.77 -7.28 -5.16
C ARG A 78 5.89 -7.55 -6.17
N SER A 79 6.16 -8.80 -6.53
CA SER A 79 7.19 -9.14 -7.52
C SER A 79 6.75 -8.88 -8.98
N LEU A 80 5.45 -8.73 -9.22
CA LEU A 80 4.88 -8.51 -10.56
C LEU A 80 4.90 -7.03 -10.97
N VAL A 81 5.15 -6.12 -10.04
CA VAL A 81 5.03 -4.67 -10.24
C VAL A 81 6.24 -3.89 -9.73
N GLY A 82 6.48 -2.74 -10.37
CA GLY A 82 7.49 -1.77 -9.95
C GLY A 82 7.13 -1.05 -8.63
N PRO A 83 7.82 0.05 -8.28
CA PRO A 83 7.54 0.84 -7.08
C PRO A 83 6.25 1.68 -7.24
N THR A 84 5.11 1.00 -7.34
CA THR A 84 3.79 1.59 -7.46
C THR A 84 3.10 1.67 -6.10
N TYR A 85 1.99 2.42 -6.02
CA TYR A 85 1.16 2.43 -4.82
C TYR A 85 0.65 1.03 -4.44
N GLY A 86 0.29 0.20 -5.43
CA GLY A 86 -0.12 -1.19 -5.18
C GLY A 86 0.96 -2.01 -4.49
N ARG A 87 2.22 -1.91 -4.95
CA ARG A 87 3.36 -2.56 -4.29
C ARG A 87 3.55 -2.09 -2.85
N TYR A 88 3.47 -0.78 -2.61
CA TYR A 88 3.54 -0.20 -1.27
C TYR A 88 2.47 -0.78 -0.34
N VAL A 89 1.22 -0.89 -0.82
CA VAL A 89 0.12 -1.50 -0.07
C VAL A 89 0.40 -2.98 0.24
N HIS A 90 0.89 -3.76 -0.73
CA HIS A 90 1.24 -5.17 -0.47
C HIS A 90 2.32 -5.33 0.60
N GLU A 91 3.32 -4.45 0.60
CA GLU A 91 4.41 -4.46 1.59
C GLU A 91 3.92 -4.04 2.99
N LEU A 92 2.95 -3.11 3.08
CA LEU A 92 2.27 -2.81 4.34
C LEU A 92 1.50 -4.03 4.86
N SER A 93 0.76 -4.72 4.00
CA SER A 93 0.02 -5.94 4.37
C SER A 93 0.96 -7.06 4.82
N LEU A 94 2.12 -7.23 4.19
CA LEU A 94 3.15 -8.18 4.65
C LEU A 94 3.65 -7.84 6.06
N GLY A 95 3.84 -6.55 6.36
CA GLY A 95 4.15 -6.10 7.71
C GLY A 95 3.05 -6.48 8.71
N CYS A 96 1.78 -6.23 8.36
CA CYS A 96 0.63 -6.58 9.21
C CYS A 96 0.49 -8.09 9.44
N VAL A 97 0.63 -8.91 8.39
CA VAL A 97 0.60 -10.37 8.50
C VAL A 97 1.75 -10.87 9.39
N SER A 98 2.94 -10.27 9.28
CA SER A 98 4.08 -10.60 10.14
C SER A 98 3.83 -10.24 11.60
N GLU A 99 3.19 -9.09 11.88
CA GLU A 99 2.75 -8.74 13.23
C GLU A 99 1.75 -9.75 13.80
N LYS A 100 0.74 -10.16 13.02
CA LYS A 100 -0.26 -11.17 13.43
C LYS A 100 0.35 -12.55 13.72
N ARG A 101 1.52 -12.84 13.15
CA ARG A 101 2.31 -14.04 13.41
C ARG A 101 3.35 -13.87 14.51
N GLU A 102 3.35 -12.72 15.19
CA GLU A 102 4.31 -12.35 16.24
C GLU A 102 5.77 -12.26 15.76
N SER A 103 5.98 -12.15 14.44
CA SER A 103 7.30 -11.99 13.81
C SER A 103 7.69 -10.52 13.73
N VAL A 104 7.98 -9.87 14.86
CA VAL A 104 8.26 -8.42 14.95
C VAL A 104 9.39 -7.97 14.03
N ASN A 105 10.51 -8.72 13.98
CA ASN A 105 11.65 -8.37 13.12
C ASN A 105 11.29 -8.40 11.63
N GLU A 106 10.46 -9.37 11.23
CA GLU A 106 9.99 -9.47 9.84
C GLU A 106 9.03 -8.33 9.51
N ALA A 107 8.12 -7.98 10.44
CA ALA A 107 7.24 -6.83 10.29
C ALA A 107 8.03 -5.52 10.10
N VAL A 108 9.08 -5.30 10.90
CA VAL A 108 9.99 -4.16 10.77
C VAL A 108 10.65 -4.14 9.39
N SER A 109 11.17 -5.27 8.92
CA SER A 109 11.79 -5.38 7.60
C SER A 109 10.80 -5.02 6.47
N TRP A 110 9.54 -5.44 6.60
CA TRP A 110 8.51 -5.10 5.61
C TRP A 110 8.14 -3.62 5.63
N TYR A 111 8.02 -2.99 6.81
CA TYR A 111 7.78 -1.56 6.87
C TYR A 111 8.95 -0.74 6.35
N GLN A 112 10.19 -1.13 6.62
CA GLN A 112 11.37 -0.51 5.99
C GLN A 112 11.32 -0.66 4.46
N THR A 113 10.91 -1.82 3.95
CA THR A 113 10.76 -2.06 2.50
C THR A 113 9.71 -1.12 1.90
N ALA A 114 8.54 -1.00 2.54
CA ALA A 114 7.48 -0.08 2.14
C ALA A 114 7.94 1.39 2.11
N LEU A 115 8.78 1.82 3.07
CA LEU A 115 9.37 3.15 3.05
C LEU A 115 10.30 3.37 1.85
N ARG A 116 11.09 2.36 1.46
CA ARG A 116 11.94 2.44 0.25
C ARG A 116 11.07 2.57 -1.00
N THR A 117 10.01 1.77 -1.13
CA THR A 117 9.06 1.89 -2.26
C THR A 117 8.36 3.26 -2.28
N CYS A 118 8.00 3.84 -1.14
CA CYS A 118 7.46 5.20 -1.10
C CYS A 118 8.47 6.25 -1.60
N ILE A 119 9.74 6.14 -1.22
CA ILE A 119 10.80 7.07 -1.67
C ILE A 119 11.01 6.97 -3.19
N GLU A 120 11.04 5.75 -3.72
CA GLU A 120 11.26 5.47 -5.14
C GLU A 120 10.04 5.78 -6.01
N GLY A 121 8.83 5.53 -5.50
CA GLY A 121 7.59 5.67 -6.25
C GLY A 121 7.10 7.11 -6.40
N GLU A 122 6.30 7.34 -7.44
CA GLU A 122 5.63 8.62 -7.67
C GLU A 122 4.30 8.71 -6.92
N GLY A 123 4.04 9.85 -6.28
CA GLY A 123 2.75 10.11 -5.63
C GLY A 123 2.45 9.24 -4.39
N ILE A 124 3.44 8.53 -3.83
CA ILE A 124 3.24 7.66 -2.66
C ILE A 124 3.62 8.39 -1.38
N SER A 125 2.69 8.48 -0.42
CA SER A 125 2.98 8.87 0.97
C SER A 125 3.27 7.63 1.82
N GLY A 126 4.33 7.70 2.61
CA GLY A 126 4.82 6.64 3.50
C GLY A 126 4.28 6.72 4.93
N GLY A 127 3.28 7.57 5.20
CA GLY A 127 2.80 7.89 6.55
C GLY A 127 2.43 6.66 7.38
N THR A 128 1.71 5.70 6.79
CA THR A 128 1.34 4.44 7.46
C THR A 128 2.55 3.58 7.78
N ALA A 129 3.49 3.39 6.85
CA ALA A 129 4.72 2.63 7.10
C ALA A 129 5.57 3.28 8.20
N LEU A 130 5.69 4.61 8.19
CA LEU A 130 6.40 5.38 9.21
C LEU A 130 5.78 5.17 10.60
N GLN A 131 4.46 5.35 10.70
CA GLN A 131 3.73 5.16 11.97
C GLN A 131 3.91 3.74 12.52
N LYS A 132 3.78 2.73 11.66
CA LYS A 132 3.93 1.31 12.04
C LYS A 132 5.34 0.98 12.49
N LEU A 133 6.36 1.42 11.76
CA LEU A 133 7.77 1.20 12.10
C LEU A 133 8.12 1.87 13.44
N LEU A 134 7.75 3.13 13.63
CA LEU A 134 8.01 3.85 14.88
C LEU A 134 7.31 3.21 16.08
N ARG A 135 6.07 2.72 15.90
CA ARG A 135 5.35 2.00 16.95
C ARG A 135 6.08 0.73 17.39
N LEU A 136 6.54 -0.08 16.43
CA LEU A 136 7.28 -1.31 16.75
C LEU A 136 8.64 -1.03 17.40
N ARG A 137 9.25 0.12 17.07
CA ARG A 137 10.53 0.57 17.63
C ARG A 137 10.37 1.51 18.84
N ALA A 138 9.17 1.74 19.37
CA ALA A 138 8.95 2.73 20.43
C ALA A 138 9.72 2.42 21.73
N GLN A 139 10.14 1.17 21.92
CA GLN A 139 10.95 0.72 23.07
C GLN A 139 12.46 0.70 22.78
N GLU A 140 12.87 0.97 21.54
CA GLU A 140 14.24 0.84 21.07
C GLU A 140 14.74 2.15 20.43
N VAL A 141 16.03 2.41 20.55
CA VAL A 141 16.63 3.54 19.85
C VAL A 141 16.72 3.17 18.37
N LEU A 142 16.07 3.95 17.49
CA LEU A 142 16.20 3.80 16.04
C LEU A 142 17.68 3.80 15.64
N THR A 143 18.04 2.82 14.82
CA THR A 143 19.37 2.75 14.21
C THR A 143 19.62 3.98 13.34
N ALA A 144 20.90 4.29 13.06
CA ALA A 144 21.23 5.40 12.17
C ALA A 144 20.61 5.22 10.76
N GLU A 145 20.62 3.99 10.24
CA GLU A 145 20.00 3.64 8.96
C GLU A 145 18.48 3.90 9.00
N ASP A 146 17.79 3.44 10.05
CA ASP A 146 16.35 3.68 10.21
C ASP A 146 16.01 5.16 10.27
N ARG A 147 16.80 5.95 11.02
CA ARG A 147 16.58 7.40 11.11
C ARG A 147 16.71 8.07 9.74
N THR A 148 17.74 7.72 8.98
CA THR A 148 17.91 8.25 7.62
C THR A 148 16.78 7.83 6.69
N LEU A 149 16.34 6.57 6.77
CA LEU A 149 15.23 6.06 5.96
C LEU A 149 13.92 6.78 6.31
N CYS A 150 13.59 6.90 7.60
CA CYS A 150 12.40 7.60 8.08
C CYS A 150 12.41 9.07 7.67
N ALA A 151 13.55 9.77 7.82
CA ALA A 151 13.67 11.17 7.45
C ALA A 151 13.39 11.41 5.96
N ARG A 152 13.97 10.58 5.08
CA ARG A 152 13.74 10.65 3.63
C ARG A 152 12.28 10.36 3.26
N ALA A 153 11.69 9.32 3.86
CA ALA A 153 10.28 9.00 3.62
C ALA A 153 9.34 10.08 4.14
N ALA A 154 9.66 10.73 5.28
CA ALA A 154 8.89 11.85 5.80
C ALA A 154 8.95 13.06 4.86
N GLN A 155 10.14 13.44 4.37
CA GLN A 155 10.31 14.50 3.37
C GLN A 155 9.51 14.21 2.10
N LYS A 156 9.62 12.99 1.55
CA LYS A 156 8.88 12.57 0.36
C LYS A 156 7.36 12.67 0.59
N SER A 157 6.87 12.14 1.71
CA SER A 157 5.44 12.18 2.05
C SER A 157 4.93 13.62 2.19
N TRP A 158 5.72 14.49 2.82
CA TRP A 158 5.43 15.92 2.97
C TRP A 158 5.23 16.61 1.61
N GLN A 159 6.13 16.34 0.66
CA GLN A 159 6.07 16.86 -0.70
C GLN A 159 4.87 16.31 -1.49
N VAL A 160 4.64 14.99 -1.44
CA VAL A 160 3.52 14.33 -2.13
C VAL A 160 2.18 14.90 -1.68
N LEU A 161 2.03 15.15 -0.38
CA LEU A 161 0.81 15.71 0.20
C LEU A 161 0.71 17.22 0.04
N GLY A 162 1.77 17.92 -0.39
CA GLY A 162 1.79 19.38 -0.51
C GLY A 162 1.61 20.08 0.83
N LEU A 163 2.16 19.52 1.91
CA LEU A 163 2.08 20.10 3.24
C LEU A 163 2.93 21.38 3.34
N PRO A 164 2.49 22.40 4.09
CA PRO A 164 3.22 23.66 4.21
C PRO A 164 4.53 23.49 5.01
N GLY A 165 5.57 24.25 4.64
CA GLY A 165 6.85 24.26 5.34
C GLY A 165 7.67 22.98 5.13
N GLU A 166 8.53 22.65 6.09
CA GLU A 166 9.37 21.45 6.10
C GLU A 166 9.05 20.56 7.32
N PRO A 167 9.19 19.23 7.21
CA PRO A 167 9.05 18.34 8.36
C PRO A 167 10.14 18.60 9.39
N ASP A 168 9.78 18.61 10.68
CA ASP A 168 10.75 18.57 11.78
C ASP A 168 11.38 17.18 11.85
N LEU A 169 12.59 17.02 11.30
CA LEU A 169 13.30 15.74 11.28
C LEU A 169 14.01 15.41 12.59
N ALA A 170 14.10 16.36 13.53
CA ALA A 170 14.58 16.08 14.88
C ALA A 170 13.48 15.39 15.71
N ASP A 171 12.21 15.67 15.41
CA ASP A 171 11.03 15.00 15.98
C ASP A 171 10.21 14.28 14.89
N ILE A 172 10.73 13.12 14.47
CA ILE A 172 10.09 12.31 13.43
C ILE A 172 8.66 11.89 13.78
N SER A 173 8.36 11.70 15.07
CA SER A 173 7.02 11.31 15.53
C SER A 173 6.01 12.42 15.24
N ARG A 174 6.38 13.68 15.54
CA ARG A 174 5.55 14.84 15.19
C ARG A 174 5.38 14.99 13.69
N ALA A 175 6.43 14.81 12.90
CA ALA A 175 6.34 14.84 11.45
C ALA A 175 5.35 13.78 10.92
N VAL A 176 5.39 12.56 11.46
CA VAL A 176 4.46 11.48 11.11
C VAL A 176 3.02 11.82 11.48
N SER A 177 2.77 12.40 12.65
CA SER A 177 1.41 12.86 13.01
C SER A 177 0.86 13.88 12.00
N THR A 178 1.66 14.86 11.58
CA THR A 178 1.26 15.84 10.56
C THR A 178 1.01 15.18 9.20
N ILE A 179 1.84 14.22 8.80
CA ILE A 179 1.64 13.45 7.56
C ILE A 179 0.31 12.68 7.60
N LYS A 180 0.01 11.99 8.70
CA LYS A 180 -1.25 11.23 8.88
C LYS A 180 -2.47 12.15 8.84
N GLU A 181 -2.37 13.34 9.43
CA GLU A 181 -3.42 14.35 9.33
C GLU A 181 -3.60 14.83 7.89
N GLY A 182 -2.51 15.07 7.15
CA GLY A 182 -2.55 15.41 5.74
C GLY A 182 -3.12 14.32 4.83
N GLU A 183 -2.90 13.05 5.15
CA GLU A 183 -3.52 11.92 4.44
C GLU A 183 -5.04 11.88 4.66
N ALA A 184 -5.50 12.18 5.88
CA ALA A 184 -6.93 12.23 6.21
C ALA A 184 -7.60 13.50 5.66
N ASN A 185 -6.88 14.61 5.66
CA ASN A 185 -7.36 15.95 5.30
C ASN A 185 -6.39 16.62 4.31
N PRO A 186 -6.39 16.22 3.03
CA PRO A 186 -5.47 16.77 2.04
C PRO A 186 -5.61 18.29 1.92
N PRO A 187 -4.50 19.05 1.89
CA PRO A 187 -4.58 20.49 1.72
C PRO A 187 -5.30 20.80 0.40
N ARG A 188 -6.20 21.79 0.44
CA ARG A 188 -6.87 22.25 -0.78
C ARG A 188 -5.79 22.66 -1.77
N ARG A 189 -5.73 21.98 -2.92
CA ARG A 189 -4.85 22.39 -4.02
C ARG A 189 -5.15 23.86 -4.27
N ARG A 190 -4.17 24.74 -4.04
CA ARG A 190 -4.26 26.12 -4.51
C ARG A 190 -4.53 25.99 -6.00
N ARG A 191 -5.70 26.46 -6.46
CA ARG A 191 -5.94 26.56 -7.89
C ARG A 191 -4.77 27.38 -8.42
N SER A 192 -4.00 26.79 -9.33
CA SER A 192 -3.06 27.59 -10.12
C SER A 192 -3.88 28.75 -10.69
N PRO A 193 -3.43 30.01 -10.55
CA PRO A 193 -4.14 31.13 -11.17
C PRO A 193 -4.39 30.78 -12.63
N ASP A 194 -5.64 30.94 -13.09
CA ASP A 194 -6.00 30.64 -14.47
C ASP A 194 -5.10 31.48 -15.38
N PRO A 195 -4.39 30.88 -16.35
CA PRO A 195 -3.43 31.59 -17.20
C PRO A 195 -4.11 32.52 -18.22
N LEU A 196 -5.35 32.95 -17.99
CA LEU A 196 -6.19 33.71 -18.93
C LEU A 196 -6.84 34.97 -18.31
N GLU A 197 -6.42 35.40 -17.12
CA GLU A 197 -6.75 36.75 -16.63
C GLU A 197 -5.61 37.73 -16.98
N ASP A 198 -5.53 38.10 -18.27
CA ASP A 198 -4.84 39.29 -18.79
C ASP A 198 -5.78 40.05 -19.74
#